data_AF-L0A6V8-F1
#
_entry.id   AF-L0A6V8-F1
#
_cell.length_a   1.000
_cell.length_b   1.000
_cell.length_c   1.000
_cell.angle_alpha   90.00
_cell.angle_beta   90.00
_cell.angle_gamma   90.00
#
_symmetry.space_group_name_H-M   'P 1'
#
loop_
_entity.id
_entity.type
_entity.pdbx_description
1 polymer ?
#
loop_
_entity_poly.entity_id
_entity_poly.type
_entity_poly.pdbx_seq_one_letter_code
_entity_poly.pdbx_strand_id
1 'polypeptide(L)'
;MSSLAFILISLLIITGALVTVIASNALHAALGLVATLVALAMMYITLDAHFLGAVQVIVYAGAIMVLFLFVIMLLNATAPVTATNPIPYVGEVAALGGALLAGAFGLLALSWRDPRPLAEGAALLRNGTPGAIGETLLTRFVMPFEAVSILLLVAVVGSVVLIRRPVAQSEEAPEARPVETGERVST
;
A
#
# COMPACT_ATOMS: atom_id res chain seq x y z
N MET A 1 -1.88 -29.07 2.98
CA MET A 1 -3.11 -28.35 2.57
C MET A 1 -3.92 -29.24 1.64
N SER A 2 -5.25 -29.29 1.77
CA SER A 2 -6.07 -29.95 0.75
C SER A 2 -6.07 -29.11 -0.52
N SER A 3 -5.88 -29.73 -1.69
CA SER A 3 -5.81 -29.01 -2.98
C SER A 3 -7.03 -28.12 -3.23
N LEU A 4 -8.19 -28.53 -2.70
CA LEU A 4 -9.42 -27.75 -2.73
C LEU A 4 -9.29 -26.40 -2.00
N ALA A 5 -8.77 -26.38 -0.77
CA ALA A 5 -8.62 -25.15 0.01
C ALA A 5 -7.65 -24.18 -0.69
N PHE A 6 -6.55 -24.72 -1.24
CA PHE A 6 -5.60 -23.92 -2.01
C PHE A 6 -6.25 -23.27 -3.24
N ILE A 7 -7.02 -24.03 -4.02
CA ILE A 7 -7.70 -23.52 -5.22
C ILE A 7 -8.71 -22.42 -4.85
N LEU A 8 -9.50 -22.63 -3.79
CA LEU A 8 -10.50 -21.65 -3.36
C LEU A 8 -9.84 -20.34 -2.89
N ILE A 9 -8.80 -20.42 -2.07
CA ILE A 9 -8.08 -19.22 -1.60
C ILE A 9 -7.39 -18.52 -2.78
N SER A 10 -6.77 -19.27 -3.69
CA SER A 10 -6.13 -18.69 -4.89
C SER A 10 -7.13 -17.98 -5.79
N LEU A 11 -8.31 -18.57 -6.00
CA LEU A 11 -9.39 -17.94 -6.76
C LEU A 11 -9.85 -16.64 -6.08
N LEU A 12 -9.99 -16.64 -4.75
CA LEU A 12 -10.34 -15.45 -3.98
C LEU A 12 -9.28 -14.33 -4.10
N ILE A 13 -8.00 -14.68 -4.07
CA ILE A 13 -6.88 -13.74 -4.28
C ILE A 13 -6.98 -13.09 -5.67
N ILE A 14 -7.13 -13.91 -6.72
CA ILE A 14 -7.17 -13.45 -8.11
C ILE A 14 -8.40 -12.57 -8.35
N THR A 15 -9.57 -12.99 -7.86
CA THR A 15 -10.81 -12.22 -8.01
C THR A 15 -10.74 -10.88 -7.29
N GLY A 16 -10.24 -10.83 -6.05
CA GLY A 16 -10.03 -9.56 -5.32
C GLY A 16 -9.03 -8.64 -6.03
N ALA A 17 -7.95 -9.20 -6.58
CA ALA A 17 -6.96 -8.43 -7.33
C ALA A 17 -7.56 -7.87 -8.63
N LEU A 18 -8.39 -8.66 -9.32
CA LEU A 18 -9.09 -8.22 -10.51
C LEU A 18 -10.08 -7.08 -10.21
N VAL A 19 -10.85 -7.20 -9.13
CA VAL A 19 -11.75 -6.12 -8.66
C VAL A 19 -10.95 -4.85 -8.35
N THR A 20 -9.79 -4.98 -7.71
CA THR A 20 -8.92 -3.84 -7.38
C THR A 20 -8.50 -3.04 -8.63
N VAL A 21 -8.16 -3.74 -9.71
CA VAL A 21 -7.65 -3.11 -10.94
C VAL A 21 -8.76 -2.58 -11.83
N ILE A 22 -9.91 -3.27 -11.89
CA ILE A 22 -11.01 -2.91 -12.79
C ILE A 22 -11.94 -1.85 -12.18
N ALA A 23 -12.02 -1.76 -10.84
CA ALA A 23 -12.95 -0.85 -10.18
C ALA A 23 -12.67 0.62 -10.53
N SER A 24 -13.71 1.31 -11.03
CA SER A 24 -13.65 2.74 -11.37
C SER A 24 -13.77 3.66 -10.15
N ASN A 25 -14.20 3.13 -9.01
CA ASN A 25 -14.33 3.85 -7.75
C ASN A 25 -13.20 3.41 -6.80
N ALA A 26 -12.42 4.37 -6.30
CA ALA A 26 -11.28 4.13 -5.44
C ALA A 26 -11.62 3.32 -4.17
N LEU A 27 -12.83 3.50 -3.61
CA LEU A 27 -13.28 2.74 -2.45
C LEU A 27 -13.49 1.26 -2.79
N HIS A 28 -14.12 0.96 -3.93
CA HIS A 28 -14.34 -0.41 -4.38
C HIS A 28 -13.01 -1.09 -4.72
N ALA A 29 -12.09 -0.36 -5.34
CA ALA A 29 -10.74 -0.84 -5.61
C ALA A 29 -10.03 -1.22 -4.30
N ALA A 30 -10.06 -0.32 -3.30
CA ALA A 30 -9.43 -0.56 -2.01
C ALA A 30 -10.07 -1.73 -1.23
N LEU A 31 -11.39 -1.91 -1.29
CA LEU A 31 -12.07 -3.06 -0.68
C LEU A 31 -11.69 -4.38 -1.35
N GLY A 32 -11.55 -4.40 -2.68
CA GLY A 32 -11.01 -5.55 -3.42
C GLY A 32 -9.61 -5.92 -2.94
N LEU A 33 -8.76 -4.92 -2.69
CA LEU A 33 -7.40 -5.12 -2.21
C LEU A 33 -7.38 -5.68 -0.79
N VAL A 34 -8.24 -5.16 0.11
CA VAL A 34 -8.40 -5.72 1.47
C VAL A 34 -8.78 -7.19 1.41
N ALA A 35 -9.73 -7.57 0.55
CA ALA A 35 -10.10 -8.97 0.37
C ALA A 35 -8.92 -9.84 -0.09
N THR A 36 -8.11 -9.36 -1.04
CA THR A 36 -6.89 -10.04 -1.48
C THR A 36 -5.85 -10.19 -0.35
N LEU A 37 -5.64 -9.15 0.46
CA LEU A 37 -4.66 -9.19 1.55
C LEU A 37 -5.09 -10.17 2.66
N VAL A 38 -6.39 -10.24 2.96
CA VAL A 38 -6.94 -11.23 3.91
C VAL A 38 -6.84 -12.65 3.34
N ALA A 39 -7.13 -12.83 2.05
CA ALA A 39 -6.96 -14.12 1.39
C ALA A 39 -5.49 -14.57 1.35
N LEU A 40 -4.55 -13.65 1.15
CA LEU A 40 -3.11 -13.91 1.27
C LEU A 40 -2.72 -14.29 2.71
N ALA A 41 -3.29 -13.65 3.73
CA ALA A 41 -3.04 -14.05 5.11
C ALA A 41 -3.51 -15.49 5.39
N MET A 42 -4.68 -15.88 4.86
CA MET A 42 -5.14 -17.27 4.91
C MET A 42 -4.16 -18.21 4.18
N MET A 43 -3.65 -17.82 3.01
CA MET A 43 -2.64 -18.58 2.27
C MET A 43 -1.36 -18.79 3.11
N TYR A 44 -0.87 -17.74 3.79
CA TYR A 44 0.31 -17.83 4.66
C TYR A 44 0.10 -18.76 5.84
N ILE A 45 -1.05 -18.71 6.51
CA ILE A 45 -1.37 -19.64 7.60
C ILE A 45 -1.35 -21.08 7.10
N THR A 46 -1.93 -21.32 5.92
CA THR A 46 -1.95 -22.67 5.33
C THR A 46 -0.57 -23.17 4.87
N LEU A 47 0.41 -22.27 4.71
CA LEU A 47 1.83 -22.56 4.43
C LEU A 47 2.68 -22.62 5.73
N ASP A 48 2.04 -22.79 6.88
CA ASP A 48 2.67 -22.78 8.21
C ASP A 48 3.36 -21.46 8.60
N ALA A 49 3.13 -20.37 7.87
CA ALA A 49 3.68 -19.04 8.15
C ALA A 49 2.74 -18.19 9.03
N HIS A 50 2.43 -18.68 10.23
CA HIS A 50 1.41 -18.10 11.12
C HIS A 50 1.71 -16.67 11.55
N PHE A 51 2.94 -16.37 11.98
CA PHE A 51 3.33 -15.01 12.37
C PHE A 51 3.22 -14.04 11.20
N LEU A 52 3.68 -14.44 10.01
CA LEU A 52 3.62 -13.60 8.81
C LEU A 52 2.17 -13.34 8.39
N GLY A 53 1.30 -14.36 8.46
CA GLY A 53 -0.14 -14.19 8.25
C GLY A 53 -0.79 -13.21 9.23
N ALA A 54 -0.43 -13.26 10.52
CA ALA A 54 -0.92 -12.32 11.50
C ALA A 54 -0.44 -10.88 11.23
N VAL A 55 0.85 -10.70 10.92
CA VAL A 55 1.42 -9.39 10.53
C VAL A 55 0.76 -8.86 9.25
N GLN A 56 0.44 -9.72 8.29
CA GLN A 56 -0.27 -9.36 7.06
C GLN A 56 -1.63 -8.70 7.36
N VAL A 57 -2.40 -9.29 8.29
CA VAL A 57 -3.69 -8.73 8.68
C VAL A 57 -3.51 -7.43 9.47
N ILE A 58 -2.59 -7.39 10.45
CA ILE A 58 -2.42 -6.22 11.34
C ILE A 58 -1.86 -5.01 10.57
N VAL A 59 -0.81 -5.21 9.79
CA VAL A 59 -0.06 -4.11 9.16
C VAL A 59 -0.68 -3.72 7.83
N TYR A 60 -0.86 -4.67 6.90
CA TYR A 60 -1.34 -4.34 5.56
C TYR A 60 -2.85 -4.08 5.56
N ALA A 61 -3.66 -5.06 5.95
CA ALA A 61 -5.12 -4.90 5.94
C ALA A 61 -5.60 -3.94 7.04
N GLY A 62 -4.95 -3.93 8.20
CA GLY A 62 -5.32 -3.12 9.36
C GLY A 62 -4.82 -1.68 9.29
N ALA A 63 -3.51 -1.46 9.31
CA ALA A 63 -2.96 -0.10 9.39
C ALA A 63 -2.94 0.62 8.04
N ILE A 64 -2.28 0.02 7.03
CA ILE A 64 -2.02 0.69 5.75
C ILE A 64 -3.31 0.90 4.97
N MET A 65 -4.12 -0.15 4.83
CA MET A 65 -5.36 -0.04 4.06
C MET A 65 -6.40 0.87 4.73
N VAL A 66 -6.51 0.88 6.06
CA VAL A 66 -7.42 1.81 6.75
C VAL A 66 -6.96 3.27 6.57
N LEU A 67 -5.66 3.55 6.65
CA LEU A 67 -5.13 4.89 6.34
C LEU A 67 -5.46 5.28 4.89
N PHE A 68 -5.28 4.36 3.95
CA PHE A 68 -5.60 4.62 2.54
C PHE A 68 -7.09 4.88 2.33
N LEU A 69 -7.95 4.05 2.93
CA LEU A 69 -9.41 4.20 2.92
C LEU A 69 -9.84 5.55 3.51
N PHE A 70 -9.20 5.99 4.59
CA PHE A 70 -9.45 7.29 5.17
C PHE A 70 -9.07 8.42 4.22
N VAL A 71 -7.90 8.34 3.60
CA VAL A 71 -7.42 9.36 2.64
C VAL A 71 -8.32 9.44 1.41
N ILE A 72 -8.69 8.33 0.77
CA ILE A 72 -9.57 8.37 -0.42
C ILE A 72 -10.95 8.94 -0.09
N MET A 73 -11.45 8.69 1.13
CA MET A 73 -12.74 9.19 1.57
C MET A 73 -12.67 10.70 1.85
N LEU A 74 -11.59 11.18 2.48
CA LEU A 74 -11.34 12.62 2.68
C LEU A 74 -11.19 13.36 1.35
N LEU A 75 -10.53 12.76 0.37
CA LEU A 75 -10.35 13.33 -0.96
C LEU A 75 -11.60 13.22 -1.83
N ASN A 76 -12.68 12.63 -1.31
CA ASN A 76 -13.91 12.31 -2.04
C ASN A 76 -13.62 11.71 -3.43
N ALA A 77 -12.67 10.77 -3.49
CA ALA A 77 -12.25 10.08 -4.71
C ALA A 77 -13.29 9.05 -5.21
N THR A 78 -14.56 9.28 -4.88
CA THR A 78 -15.71 8.42 -5.18
C THR A 78 -16.26 8.66 -6.58
N ALA A 79 -15.93 9.82 -7.18
CA ALA A 79 -16.35 10.15 -8.54
C ALA A 79 -15.63 9.24 -9.54
N PRO A 80 -16.37 8.57 -10.46
CA PRO A 80 -15.74 7.75 -11.50
C PRO A 80 -14.83 8.64 -12.34
N VAL A 81 -13.62 8.16 -12.60
CA VAL A 81 -12.64 8.87 -13.44
C VAL A 81 -13.18 8.89 -14.87
N THR A 82 -13.92 9.94 -15.23
CA THR A 82 -14.42 10.20 -16.58
C THR A 82 -13.35 10.84 -17.48
N ALA A 83 -12.09 10.89 -17.02
CA ALA A 83 -11.00 11.46 -17.80
C ALA A 83 -10.75 10.59 -19.04
N THR A 84 -11.02 11.14 -20.21
CA THR A 84 -10.64 10.52 -21.49
C THR A 84 -9.12 10.37 -21.51
N ASN A 85 -8.63 9.16 -21.80
CA ASN A 85 -7.20 8.90 -21.86
C ASN A 85 -6.53 9.87 -22.86
N PRO A 86 -5.54 10.67 -22.43
CA PRO A 86 -4.91 11.66 -23.30
C PRO A 86 -4.06 11.03 -24.42
N ILE A 87 -3.78 9.73 -24.33
CA ILE A 87 -2.98 8.98 -25.28
C ILE A 87 -3.87 7.87 -25.89
N PRO A 88 -4.01 7.81 -27.23
CA PRO A 88 -4.78 6.75 -27.88
C PRO A 88 -4.10 5.38 -27.68
N TYR A 89 -4.90 4.31 -27.65
CA TYR A 89 -4.45 2.90 -27.52
C TYR A 89 -3.79 2.48 -26.19
N VAL A 90 -3.77 3.32 -25.14
CA VAL A 90 -3.19 2.94 -23.83
C VAL A 90 -3.83 1.69 -23.24
N GLY A 91 -5.14 1.54 -23.36
CA GLY A 91 -5.85 0.36 -22.87
C GLY A 91 -5.44 -0.92 -23.59
N GLU A 92 -5.27 -0.86 -24.91
CA GLU A 92 -4.84 -2.00 -25.72
C GLU A 92 -3.39 -2.37 -25.42
N VAL A 93 -2.49 -1.39 -25.35
CA VAL A 93 -1.07 -1.62 -25.00
C VAL A 93 -0.94 -2.18 -23.58
N ALA A 94 -1.70 -1.65 -22.61
CA ALA A 94 -1.70 -2.15 -21.24
C ALA A 94 -2.26 -3.58 -21.16
N ALA A 95 -3.33 -3.89 -21.89
CA ALA A 95 -3.88 -5.24 -21.95
C ALA A 95 -2.91 -6.23 -22.61
N LEU A 96 -2.25 -5.83 -23.69
CA LEU A 96 -1.28 -6.66 -24.41
C LEU A 96 -0.02 -6.89 -23.55
N GLY A 97 0.46 -5.86 -22.87
CA GLY A 97 1.55 -5.97 -21.88
C GLY A 97 1.18 -6.87 -20.69
N GLY A 98 -0.03 -6.72 -20.16
CA GLY A 98 -0.56 -7.57 -19.08
C GLY A 98 -0.68 -9.03 -19.50
N ALA A 99 -1.19 -9.30 -20.71
CA ALA A 99 -1.30 -10.65 -21.26
C ALA A 99 0.07 -11.29 -21.51
N LEU A 100 1.04 -10.51 -22.03
CA LEU A 100 2.39 -10.99 -22.26
C LEU A 100 3.11 -11.31 -20.95
N LEU A 101 2.97 -10.47 -19.92
CA LEU A 101 3.49 -10.73 -18.58
C LEU A 101 2.84 -11.96 -17.95
N ALA A 102 1.51 -12.09 -18.04
CA ALA A 102 0.79 -13.25 -17.53
C ALA A 102 1.22 -14.53 -18.25
N GLY A 103 1.39 -14.48 -19.58
CA GLY A 103 1.90 -15.59 -20.39
C GLY A 103 3.33 -15.98 -20.02
N ALA A 104 4.22 -15.00 -19.84
CA ALA A 104 5.58 -15.23 -19.38
C ALA A 104 5.63 -15.87 -17.98
N PHE A 105 4.82 -15.38 -17.04
CA PHE A 105 4.69 -15.99 -15.71
C PHE A 105 4.11 -17.40 -15.78
N GLY A 106 3.14 -17.65 -16.65
CA GLY A 106 2.57 -18.98 -16.89
C GLY A 106 3.60 -19.96 -17.45
N LEU A 107 4.38 -19.55 -18.45
CA LEU A 107 5.48 -20.35 -18.99
C LEU A 107 6.55 -20.64 -17.93
N LEU A 108 6.92 -19.63 -17.12
CA LEU A 108 7.86 -19.82 -16.02
C LEU A 108 7.32 -20.82 -15.00
N ALA A 109 6.06 -20.69 -14.61
CA ALA A 109 5.40 -21.60 -13.67
C ALA A 109 5.35 -23.05 -14.21
N LEU A 110 5.11 -23.24 -15.51
CA LEU A 110 5.11 -24.56 -16.16
C LEU A 110 6.52 -25.14 -16.34
N SER A 111 7.54 -24.28 -16.46
CA SER A 111 8.94 -24.69 -16.59
C SER A 111 9.59 -25.09 -15.26
N TRP A 112 8.99 -24.68 -14.13
CA TRP A 112 9.46 -25.02 -12.79
C TRP A 112 9.08 -26.46 -12.43
N ARG A 113 10.07 -27.35 -12.53
CA ARG A 113 9.86 -28.81 -12.44
C ARG A 113 10.14 -29.43 -11.07
N ASP A 114 10.74 -28.70 -10.11
CA ASP A 114 10.99 -29.22 -8.76
C ASP A 114 10.83 -28.15 -7.64
N PRO A 115 9.73 -28.20 -6.85
CA PRO A 115 9.55 -27.34 -5.68
C PRO A 115 10.23 -27.87 -4.39
N ARG A 116 10.87 -29.05 -4.44
CA ARG A 116 11.44 -29.74 -3.27
C ARG A 116 12.49 -28.93 -2.48
N PRO A 117 13.39 -28.14 -3.10
CA PRO A 117 14.37 -27.35 -2.36
C PRO A 117 13.73 -26.29 -1.43
N LEU A 118 12.50 -25.85 -1.75
CA LEU A 118 11.79 -24.81 -1.00
C LEU A 118 11.06 -25.40 0.22
N ALA A 119 10.60 -26.65 0.14
CA ALA A 119 9.92 -27.35 1.23
C ALA A 119 10.88 -27.67 2.39
N GLU A 120 12.14 -28.01 2.08
CA GLU A 120 13.18 -28.25 3.09
C GLU A 120 13.55 -26.96 3.83
N GLY A 121 13.63 -25.82 3.13
CA GLY A 121 13.86 -24.51 3.75
C GLY A 121 12.73 -24.06 4.67
N ALA A 122 11.47 -24.35 4.32
CA ALA A 122 10.31 -24.07 5.16
C ALA A 122 10.28 -24.93 6.44
N ALA A 123 10.71 -26.20 6.36
CA ALA A 123 10.79 -27.09 7.52
C ALA A 123 11.82 -26.60 8.57
N LEU A 124 12.89 -25.92 8.13
CA LEU A 124 13.90 -25.34 9.03
C LEU A 124 13.39 -24.15 9.84
N LEU A 125 12.31 -23.48 9.42
CA LEU A 125 11.79 -22.25 10.02
C LEU A 125 10.87 -22.46 11.24
N ARG A 126 10.84 -23.66 11.83
CA ARG A 126 10.05 -23.99 13.04
C ARG A 126 8.62 -23.43 12.98
N ASN A 127 7.91 -23.70 11.89
CA ASN A 127 6.51 -23.30 11.66
C ASN A 127 6.26 -21.78 11.75
N GLY A 128 7.25 -20.96 11.36
CA GLY A 128 7.09 -19.51 11.28
C GLY A 128 6.71 -18.85 12.60
N THR A 129 7.22 -19.38 13.72
CA THR A 129 6.93 -18.82 15.05
C THR A 129 7.59 -17.45 15.25
N PRO A 130 6.98 -16.53 16.04
CA PRO A 130 7.55 -15.20 16.29
C PRO A 130 8.96 -15.25 16.89
N GLY A 131 9.22 -16.23 17.77
CA GLY A 131 10.53 -16.41 18.41
C GLY A 131 11.63 -16.78 17.41
N ALA A 132 11.38 -17.78 16.54
CA ALA A 132 12.36 -18.21 15.54
C ALA A 132 12.65 -17.12 14.49
N ILE A 133 11.62 -16.37 14.10
CA ILE A 133 11.76 -15.23 13.18
C ILE A 133 12.53 -14.09 13.86
N GLY A 134 12.21 -13.77 15.12
CA GLY A 134 12.92 -12.74 15.89
C GLY A 134 14.40 -13.05 16.09
N GLU A 135 14.75 -14.29 16.43
CA GLU A 135 16.14 -14.73 16.55
C GLU A 135 16.89 -14.56 15.22
N THR A 136 16.29 -15.00 14.11
CA THR A 136 16.90 -14.87 12.78
C THR A 136 17.06 -13.41 12.36
N LEU A 137 16.08 -12.57 12.65
CA LEU A 137 16.12 -11.13 12.36
C LEU A 137 17.22 -10.41 13.15
N LEU A 138 17.40 -10.75 14.42
CA LEU A 138 18.36 -10.07 15.29
C LEU A 138 19.78 -10.64 15.25
N THR A 139 19.96 -11.85 14.71
CA THR A 139 21.29 -12.48 14.60
C THR A 139 21.83 -12.42 13.17
N ARG A 140 21.09 -12.97 12.21
CA ARG A 140 21.53 -13.11 10.81
C ARG A 140 21.18 -11.88 9.97
N PHE A 141 20.02 -11.27 10.21
CA PHE A 141 19.52 -10.12 9.43
C PHE A 141 19.58 -8.79 10.21
N VAL A 142 20.54 -8.65 11.13
CA VAL A 142 20.70 -7.44 11.94
C VAL A 142 20.88 -6.18 11.07
N MET A 143 21.68 -6.28 10.01
CA MET A 143 21.95 -5.15 9.10
C MET A 143 20.67 -4.68 8.37
N PRO A 144 19.89 -5.56 7.70
CA PRO A 144 18.58 -5.18 7.16
C PRO A 144 17.58 -4.67 8.22
N PHE A 145 17.57 -5.26 9.42
CA PHE A 145 16.67 -4.84 10.49
C PHE A 145 16.96 -3.40 10.95
N GLU A 146 18.24 -3.05 11.10
CA GLU A 146 18.67 -1.70 11.44
C GLU A 146 18.36 -0.70 10.32
N ALA A 147 18.61 -1.08 9.05
CA ALA A 147 18.28 -0.25 7.90
C ALA A 147 16.78 0.07 7.81
N VAL A 148 15.90 -0.92 8.06
CA VAL A 148 14.45 -0.70 8.11
C VAL A 148 14.06 0.20 9.28
N SER A 149 14.71 0.07 10.45
CA SER A 149 14.45 0.93 11.60
C SER A 149 14.77 2.40 11.32
N ILE A 150 15.91 2.67 10.67
CA ILE A 150 16.28 4.02 10.21
C ILE A 150 15.30 4.51 9.14
N LEU A 151 14.92 3.65 8.18
CA LEU A 151 13.93 3.99 7.15
C LEU A 151 12.59 4.43 7.77
N LEU A 152 12.10 3.72 8.79
CA LEU A 152 10.87 4.09 9.50
C LEU A 152 11.01 5.41 10.26
N LEU A 153 12.15 5.65 10.91
CA LEU A 153 12.44 6.93 11.56
C LEU A 153 12.40 8.08 10.54
N VAL A 154 13.08 7.91 9.41
CA VAL A 154 13.10 8.90 8.32
C VAL A 154 11.71 9.11 7.73
N ALA A 155 10.91 8.06 7.56
CA ALA A 155 9.54 8.17 7.06
C ALA A 155 8.63 8.99 7.99
N VAL A 156 8.75 8.81 9.31
CA VAL A 156 7.99 9.59 10.31
C VAL A 156 8.42 11.05 10.29
N VAL A 157 9.73 11.32 10.37
CA VAL A 157 10.25 12.70 10.32
C VAL A 157 9.87 13.37 9.00
N GLY A 158 10.02 12.67 7.87
CA GLY A 158 9.67 13.16 6.54
C GLY A 158 8.18 13.51 6.42
N SER A 159 7.30 12.64 6.94
CA SER A 159 5.85 12.89 6.93
C SER A 159 5.46 14.11 7.77
N VAL A 160 6.09 14.31 8.93
CA VAL A 160 5.85 15.49 9.79
C VAL A 160 6.35 16.78 9.14
N VAL A 161 7.55 16.76 8.55
CA VAL A 161 8.12 17.92 7.87
C VAL A 161 7.28 18.31 6.65
N LEU A 162 6.76 17.35 5.89
CA LEU A 162 5.92 17.59 4.72
C LEU A 162 4.60 18.32 5.05
N ILE A 163 4.02 18.06 6.22
CA ILE A 163 2.73 18.63 6.63
C ILE A 163 2.90 20.00 7.33
N ARG A 164 4.10 20.32 7.85
CA ARG A 164 4.38 21.61 8.49
C ARG A 164 4.34 22.75 7.48
N ARG A 165 3.30 23.60 7.58
CA ARG A 165 3.25 24.87 6.85
C ARG A 165 4.10 25.93 7.56
N PRO A 166 4.93 26.71 6.84
CA PRO A 166 5.55 27.90 7.40
C PRO A 166 4.45 28.84 7.91
N VAL A 167 4.51 29.20 9.19
CA VAL A 167 3.69 30.30 9.70
C VAL A 167 4.24 31.53 9.00
N ALA A 168 3.53 32.02 7.99
CA ALA A 168 3.79 33.33 7.43
C ALA A 168 3.63 34.31 8.60
N GLN A 169 4.76 34.84 9.07
CA GLN A 169 4.75 35.99 9.96
C GLN A 169 4.02 37.06 9.16
N SER A 170 2.82 37.41 9.61
CA SER A 170 2.10 38.56 9.07
C SER A 170 3.04 39.74 9.23
N GLU A 171 3.64 40.19 8.13
CA GLU A 171 4.22 41.52 8.04
C GLU A 171 3.15 42.47 8.55
N GLU A 172 3.41 43.09 9.70
CA GLU A 172 2.69 44.24 10.17
C GLU A 172 2.66 45.27 9.04
N ALA A 173 1.50 45.43 8.41
CA ALA A 173 1.23 46.54 7.50
C ALA A 173 -0.22 46.99 7.74
N PRO A 174 -0.52 48.30 7.77
CA PRO A 174 0.29 49.48 8.09
C PRO A 174 -0.33 50.30 9.24
N GLU A 175 0.48 50.97 10.07
CA GLU A 175 -0.01 52.00 10.98
C GLU A 175 -0.67 53.11 10.15
N ALA A 176 -2.00 53.21 10.26
CA ALA A 176 -2.80 54.18 9.54
C ALA A 176 -2.38 55.59 9.96
N ARG A 177 -1.75 56.34 9.05
CA ARG A 177 -1.49 57.77 9.22
C ARG A 177 -2.82 58.47 9.52
N PRO A 178 -2.92 59.29 10.59
CA PRO A 178 -4.13 60.05 10.85
C PRO A 178 -4.42 60.97 9.66
N VAL A 179 -5.63 60.88 9.13
CA VAL A 179 -6.13 61.85 8.14
C VAL A 179 -6.29 63.18 8.86
N GLU A 180 -5.36 64.11 8.64
CA GLU A 180 -5.56 65.52 9.01
C GLU A 180 -6.83 65.99 8.32
N THR A 181 -7.86 66.18 9.13
CA THR A 181 -9.11 66.81 8.70
C THR A 181 -8.79 68.26 8.44
N GLY A 182 -8.55 68.56 7.17
CA GLY A 182 -8.37 69.91 6.64
C GLY A 182 -9.45 70.85 7.17
N GLU A 183 -8.94 71.97 7.63
CA GLU A 183 -9.58 73.07 8.31
C GLU A 183 -10.89 73.55 7.67
N ARG A 184 -11.81 73.96 8.54
CA ARG A 184 -13.06 74.62 8.20
C ARG A 184 -12.78 76.02 7.62
N VAL A 185 -13.55 76.36 6.59
CA VAL A 185 -14.28 77.64 6.44
C VAL A 185 -13.54 78.91 6.89
N SER A 186 -13.04 79.69 5.94
CA SER A 186 -13.08 81.14 6.01
C SER A 186 -12.97 81.78 4.63
N THR A 187 -13.79 82.81 4.42
CA THR A 187 -14.00 83.71 3.27
C THR A 187 -14.79 83.20 2.07
#